data_AF-A0A4Y9ZR92-F1
#
_entry.id   AF-A0A4Y9ZR92-F1
#
_cell.length_a   1.000
_cell.length_b   1.000
_cell.length_c   1.000
_cell.angle_alpha   90.00
_cell.angle_beta   90.00
_cell.angle_gamma   90.00
#
_symmetry.space_group_name_H-M   'P 1'
#
loop_
_entity.id
_entity.type
_entity.pdbx_description
1 polymer ?
#
loop_
_entity_poly.entity_id
_entity_poly.type
_entity_poly.pdbx_seq_one_letter_code
_entity_poly.pdbx_strand_id
1 'polypeptide(L)'
;MLSEAEWARRQEERARQQQEQFRQQQEKAQREQEARTSKMLTAEDIIRIFESHEAKWKVLKTGDGLGWNNFPWPVFKRPSEPEDMSTPAIEAYVLSRHYPCDKSKSSKDRIKDHIKRWHPDRFETKILPRVVEEERGKVKEGAGTVVRGLNELLNRNYNDD
;
A
#
# COMPACT_ATOMS: atom_id res chain seq x y z
N MET A 1 -23.68 -15.99 55.34
CA MET A 1 -23.18 -14.82 54.57
C MET A 1 -21.68 -15.00 54.45
N LEU A 2 -21.09 -14.92 53.26
CA LEU A 2 -19.62 -14.89 53.13
C LEU A 2 -19.09 -13.61 53.77
N SER A 3 -17.94 -13.70 54.44
CA SER A 3 -17.32 -12.58 55.14
C SER A 3 -16.85 -11.50 54.15
N GLU A 4 -16.84 -10.22 54.57
CA GLU A 4 -16.29 -9.10 53.78
C GLU A 4 -14.87 -9.40 53.25
N ALA A 5 -14.07 -10.17 54.01
CA ALA A 5 -12.73 -10.58 53.62
C ALA A 5 -12.73 -11.57 52.44
N GLU A 6 -13.73 -12.45 52.35
CA GLU A 6 -13.88 -13.39 51.23
C GLU A 6 -14.37 -12.67 49.96
N TRP A 7 -15.22 -11.64 50.12
CA TRP A 7 -15.67 -10.82 49.00
C TRP A 7 -14.54 -9.96 48.42
N ALA A 8 -13.72 -9.35 49.28
CA ALA A 8 -12.54 -8.59 48.88
C ALA A 8 -11.52 -9.45 48.12
N ARG A 9 -11.21 -10.67 48.61
CA ARG A 9 -10.32 -11.61 47.91
C ARG A 9 -10.86 -12.00 46.54
N ARG A 10 -12.17 -12.28 46.44
CA ARG A 10 -12.80 -12.70 45.18
C ARG A 10 -12.86 -11.58 44.14
N GLN A 11 -12.99 -10.32 44.58
CA GLN A 11 -12.90 -9.14 43.72
C GLN A 11 -11.47 -8.91 43.23
N GLU A 12 -10.48 -9.00 44.12
CA GLU A 12 -9.08 -8.83 43.75
C GLU A 12 -8.62 -9.92 42.76
N GLU A 13 -9.01 -11.17 42.97
CA GLU A 13 -8.66 -12.29 42.09
C GLU A 13 -9.29 -12.12 40.69
N ARG A 14 -10.53 -11.64 40.61
CA ARG A 14 -11.19 -11.31 39.33
C ARG A 14 -10.54 -10.12 38.65
N ALA A 15 -10.17 -9.08 39.39
CA ALA A 15 -9.48 -7.91 38.85
C ALA A 15 -8.12 -8.30 38.25
N ARG A 16 -7.35 -9.14 38.94
CA ARG A 16 -6.08 -9.68 38.43
C ARG A 16 -6.28 -10.52 37.17
N GLN A 17 -7.26 -11.43 37.17
CA GLN A 17 -7.56 -12.25 36.00
C GLN A 17 -7.98 -11.40 34.79
N GLN A 18 -8.80 -10.37 34.98
CA GLN A 18 -9.20 -9.46 33.90
C GLN A 18 -8.02 -8.64 33.38
N GLN A 19 -7.17 -8.13 34.26
CA GLN A 19 -5.99 -7.35 33.88
C GLN A 19 -4.97 -8.21 33.11
N GLU A 20 -4.76 -9.46 33.54
CA GLU A 20 -3.88 -10.40 32.87
C GLU A 20 -4.43 -10.82 31.51
N GLN A 21 -5.73 -11.11 31.40
CA GLN A 21 -6.36 -11.40 30.11
C GLN A 21 -6.30 -10.21 29.15
N PHE A 22 -6.51 -8.99 29.65
CA PHE A 22 -6.42 -7.79 28.83
C PHE A 22 -5.00 -7.56 28.32
N ARG A 23 -3.99 -7.78 29.17
CA ARG A 23 -2.57 -7.70 28.79
C ARG A 23 -2.20 -8.75 27.75
N GLN A 24 -2.62 -10.00 27.93
CA GLN A 24 -2.37 -11.06 26.95
C GLN A 24 -3.06 -10.80 25.61
N GLN A 25 -4.29 -10.28 25.64
CA GLN A 25 -5.01 -9.90 24.42
C GLN A 25 -4.31 -8.75 23.68
N GLN A 26 -3.86 -7.72 24.40
CA GLN A 26 -3.08 -6.64 23.80
C GLN A 26 -1.76 -7.13 23.20
N GLU A 27 -1.01 -7.96 23.93
CA GLU A 27 0.27 -8.48 23.46
C GLU A 27 0.12 -9.38 22.23
N LYS A 28 -0.95 -10.20 22.20
CA LYS A 28 -1.26 -11.04 21.04
C LYS A 28 -1.70 -10.21 19.84
N ALA A 29 -2.51 -9.16 20.05
CA ALA A 29 -2.92 -8.24 19.00
C ALA A 29 -1.72 -7.47 18.43
N GLN A 30 -0.81 -6.99 19.29
CA GLN A 30 0.43 -6.33 18.88
C GLN A 30 1.32 -7.27 18.07
N ARG A 31 1.59 -8.49 18.55
CA ARG A 31 2.39 -9.47 17.77
C ARG A 31 1.76 -9.83 16.43
N GLU A 32 0.44 -9.96 16.37
CA GLU A 32 -0.24 -10.29 15.11
C GLU A 32 -0.16 -9.11 14.13
N GLN A 33 -0.28 -7.88 14.62
CA GLN A 33 -0.11 -6.67 13.83
C GLN A 33 1.35 -6.52 13.34
N GLU A 34 2.33 -6.74 14.22
CA GLU A 34 3.77 -6.73 13.89
C GLU A 34 4.13 -7.83 12.89
N ALA A 35 3.62 -9.05 13.05
CA ALA A 35 3.85 -10.15 12.13
C ALA A 35 3.21 -9.90 10.75
N ARG A 36 2.06 -9.21 10.69
CA ARG A 36 1.47 -8.76 9.42
C ARG A 36 2.32 -7.68 8.75
N THR A 37 2.98 -6.81 9.53
CA THR A 37 3.86 -5.76 8.98
C THR A 37 5.26 -6.25 8.62
N SER A 38 5.77 -7.30 9.29
CA SER A 38 7.16 -7.77 9.16
C SER A 38 7.36 -8.97 8.23
N LYS A 39 6.33 -9.47 7.55
CA LYS A 39 6.55 -10.46 6.47
C LYS A 39 7.27 -9.76 5.32
N MET A 40 8.58 -10.01 5.21
CA MET A 40 9.36 -9.63 4.02
C MET A 40 8.76 -10.34 2.81
N LEU A 41 8.40 -9.58 1.78
CA LEU A 41 7.84 -10.14 0.54
C LEU A 41 8.92 -10.98 -0.14
N THR A 42 8.57 -12.22 -0.48
CA THR A 42 9.46 -13.08 -1.27
C THR A 42 9.52 -12.63 -2.72
N ALA A 43 10.51 -13.10 -3.47
CA ALA A 43 10.59 -12.83 -4.91
C ALA A 43 9.31 -13.29 -5.66
N GLU A 44 8.73 -14.42 -5.26
CA GLU A 44 7.49 -14.94 -5.83
C GLU A 44 6.29 -14.04 -5.51
N ASP A 45 6.21 -13.52 -4.29
CA ASP A 45 5.15 -12.57 -3.91
C ASP A 45 5.24 -11.28 -4.74
N ILE A 46 6.47 -10.78 -4.96
CA ILE A 46 6.72 -9.60 -5.78
C ILE A 46 6.25 -9.82 -7.23
N ILE A 47 6.56 -10.96 -7.82
CA ILE A 47 6.13 -11.30 -9.19
C ILE A 47 4.59 -11.35 -9.26
N ARG A 48 3.94 -12.00 -8.31
CA ARG A 48 2.47 -12.07 -8.23
C ARG A 48 1.82 -10.69 -8.09
N ILE A 49 2.45 -9.79 -7.33
CA ILE A 49 1.98 -8.39 -7.20
C ILE A 49 2.04 -7.69 -8.57
N PHE A 50 3.14 -7.82 -9.31
CA PHE A 50 3.26 -7.22 -10.64
C PHE A 50 2.22 -7.77 -11.62
N GLU A 51 2.02 -9.09 -11.66
CA GLU A 51 1.00 -9.72 -12.51
C GLU A 51 -0.41 -9.24 -12.15
N SER A 52 -0.73 -9.18 -10.86
CA SER A 52 -2.01 -8.65 -10.37
C SER A 52 -2.20 -7.18 -10.78
N HIS A 53 -1.14 -6.38 -10.67
CA HIS A 53 -1.16 -4.98 -11.06
C HIS A 53 -1.37 -4.81 -12.57
N GLU A 54 -0.73 -5.64 -13.39
CA GLU A 54 -0.94 -5.64 -14.84
C GLU A 54 -2.38 -6.03 -15.20
N ALA A 55 -2.94 -7.05 -14.53
CA ALA A 55 -4.33 -7.46 -14.73
C ALA A 55 -5.31 -6.33 -14.36
N LYS A 56 -5.11 -5.67 -13.22
CA LYS A 56 -5.92 -4.51 -12.81
C LYS A 56 -5.86 -3.39 -13.85
N TRP A 57 -4.68 -3.10 -14.38
CA TRP A 57 -4.53 -2.12 -15.45
C TRP A 57 -5.31 -2.44 -16.72
N LYS A 58 -5.47 -3.73 -17.07
CA LYS A 58 -6.31 -4.14 -18.21
C LYS A 58 -7.78 -3.86 -17.89
N VAL A 59 -8.22 -4.15 -16.66
CA VAL A 59 -9.59 -3.87 -16.20
C VAL A 59 -9.88 -2.37 -16.14
N LEU A 60 -8.95 -1.52 -15.69
CA LEU A 60 -9.13 -0.06 -15.65
C LEU A 60 -9.44 0.55 -17.03
N LYS A 61 -8.94 -0.08 -18.11
CA LYS A 61 -9.19 0.39 -19.48
C LYS A 61 -10.60 0.08 -19.97
N THR A 62 -11.35 -0.78 -19.31
CA THR A 62 -12.69 -1.20 -19.76
C THR A 62 -13.76 -1.08 -18.68
N GLY A 63 -13.39 -0.93 -17.42
CA GLY A 63 -14.31 -0.85 -16.29
C GLY A 63 -14.76 0.57 -15.98
N ASP A 64 -15.97 0.67 -15.45
CA ASP A 64 -16.59 1.88 -14.92
C ASP A 64 -16.87 1.70 -13.42
N GLY A 65 -17.15 2.80 -12.71
CA GLY A 65 -17.35 2.76 -11.25
C GLY A 65 -16.07 2.40 -10.49
N LEU A 66 -14.93 2.88 -10.99
CA LEU A 66 -13.63 2.59 -10.41
C LEU A 66 -13.47 3.32 -9.08
N GLY A 67 -12.90 2.65 -8.10
CA GLY A 67 -12.56 3.20 -6.80
C GLY A 67 -11.06 3.15 -6.53
N TRP A 68 -10.64 3.68 -5.38
CA TRP A 68 -9.22 3.72 -4.97
C TRP A 68 -8.54 2.35 -5.04
N ASN A 69 -9.27 1.30 -4.66
CA ASN A 69 -8.77 -0.07 -4.57
C ASN A 69 -8.60 -0.78 -5.93
N ASN A 70 -9.22 -0.26 -6.98
CA ASN A 70 -9.11 -0.77 -8.34
C ASN A 70 -7.77 -0.39 -8.97
N PHE A 71 -7.11 0.65 -8.44
CA PHE A 71 -5.86 1.14 -8.99
C PHE A 71 -4.66 0.29 -8.55
N PRO A 72 -3.80 -0.10 -9.51
CA PRO A 72 -2.53 -0.76 -9.23
C PRO A 72 -1.46 0.29 -8.93
N TRP A 73 -1.56 0.91 -7.75
CA TRP A 73 -0.58 1.86 -7.24
C TRP A 73 0.84 1.24 -7.30
N PRO A 74 1.87 1.98 -7.73
CA PRO A 74 3.21 1.45 -7.92
C PRO A 74 3.95 1.31 -6.58
N VAL A 75 3.40 0.52 -5.67
CA VAL A 75 3.92 0.21 -4.34
C VAL A 75 3.56 -1.24 -4.01
N PHE A 76 4.41 -1.95 -3.25
CA PHE A 76 4.16 -3.35 -2.91
C PHE A 76 3.03 -3.53 -1.91
N LYS A 77 2.93 -2.63 -0.94
CA LYS A 77 1.83 -2.58 0.01
C LYS A 77 0.80 -1.60 -0.54
N ARG A 78 -0.43 -2.07 -0.74
CA ARG A 78 -1.52 -1.19 -1.19
C ARG A 78 -1.69 -0.04 -0.17
N PRO A 79 -1.65 1.21 -0.63
CA PRO A 79 -1.87 2.37 0.23
C PRO A 79 -3.36 2.48 0.55
N SER A 80 -3.71 2.89 1.77
CA SER A 80 -5.10 3.22 2.10
C SER A 80 -5.40 4.67 1.73
N GLU A 81 -4.36 5.52 1.77
CA GLU A 81 -4.45 6.96 1.51
C GLU A 81 -3.32 7.44 0.58
N PRO A 82 -3.50 8.58 -0.12
CA PRO A 82 -2.46 9.16 -0.96
C PRO A 82 -1.14 9.41 -0.23
N GLU A 83 -1.21 9.73 1.06
CA GLU A 83 -0.07 10.04 1.93
C GLU A 83 0.76 8.79 2.28
N ASP A 84 0.17 7.59 2.23
CA ASP A 84 0.88 6.32 2.45
C ASP A 84 1.89 6.02 1.33
N MET A 85 1.74 6.67 0.16
CA MET A 85 2.65 6.51 -0.96
C MET A 85 3.81 7.49 -0.87
N SER A 86 4.96 6.99 -0.40
CA SER A 86 6.20 7.76 -0.36
C SER A 86 7.07 7.51 -1.60
N THR A 87 7.91 8.47 -1.98
CA THR A 87 8.89 8.32 -3.07
C THR A 87 9.74 7.05 -2.93
N PRO A 88 10.26 6.69 -1.73
CA PRO A 88 11.02 5.44 -1.55
C PRO A 88 10.19 4.17 -1.78
N ALA A 89 8.90 4.17 -1.44
CA ALA A 89 8.03 3.03 -1.71
C ALA A 89 7.79 2.83 -3.21
N ILE A 90 7.64 3.94 -3.95
CA ILE A 90 7.51 3.94 -5.41
C ILE A 90 8.82 3.49 -6.06
N GLU A 91 9.94 3.98 -5.56
CA GLU A 91 11.28 3.59 -6.02
C GLU A 91 11.52 2.09 -5.89
N ALA A 92 11.25 1.52 -4.71
CA ALA A 92 11.41 0.10 -4.45
C ALA A 92 10.59 -0.77 -5.41
N TYR A 93 9.40 -0.29 -5.80
CA TYR A 93 8.54 -0.97 -6.77
C TYR A 93 9.08 -0.86 -8.21
N VAL A 94 9.38 0.35 -8.68
CA VAL A 94 9.78 0.61 -10.08
C VAL A 94 11.19 0.07 -10.37
N LEU A 95 12.11 0.18 -9.41
CA LEU A 95 13.48 -0.30 -9.52
C LEU A 95 13.66 -1.75 -9.07
N SER A 96 12.57 -2.47 -8.78
CA SER A 96 12.63 -3.86 -8.38
C SER A 96 13.37 -4.72 -9.39
N ARG A 97 14.32 -5.53 -8.91
CA ARG A 97 15.04 -6.53 -9.71
C ARG A 97 14.12 -7.60 -10.31
N HIS A 98 12.94 -7.78 -9.72
CA HIS A 98 11.94 -8.77 -10.12
C HIS A 98 10.86 -8.19 -11.04
N TYR A 99 11.04 -6.95 -11.51
CA TYR A 99 10.11 -6.34 -12.47
C TYR A 99 10.02 -7.23 -13.73
N PRO A 100 8.80 -7.65 -14.14
CA PRO A 100 8.64 -8.65 -15.21
C PRO A 100 8.98 -8.12 -16.60
N CYS A 101 9.15 -6.80 -16.78
CA CYS A 101 9.55 -6.24 -18.06
C CYS A 101 11.05 -6.35 -18.27
N ASP A 102 11.40 -6.81 -19.47
CA ASP A 102 12.69 -6.77 -20.16
C ASP A 102 13.87 -6.32 -19.29
N LYS A 103 14.73 -7.27 -18.93
CA LYS A 103 16.00 -7.02 -18.23
C LYS A 103 16.92 -6.05 -18.98
N SER A 104 16.62 -5.78 -20.26
CA SER A 104 17.31 -4.81 -21.12
C SER A 104 16.92 -3.34 -20.87
N LYS A 105 15.76 -3.06 -20.25
CA LYS A 105 15.34 -1.68 -19.99
C LYS A 105 16.06 -1.11 -18.77
N SER A 106 16.75 0.01 -18.98
CA SER A 106 17.36 0.79 -17.91
C SER A 106 16.29 1.23 -16.89
N SER A 107 16.71 1.41 -15.63
CA SER A 107 15.93 2.08 -14.59
C SER A 107 15.28 3.37 -15.10
N LYS A 108 15.97 4.15 -15.94
CA LYS A 108 15.45 5.38 -16.57
C LYS A 108 14.22 5.11 -17.45
N ASP A 109 14.28 4.10 -18.30
CA ASP A 109 13.16 3.76 -19.21
C ASP A 109 11.95 3.26 -18.45
N ARG A 110 12.17 2.49 -17.36
CA ARG A 110 11.09 2.02 -16.48
C ARG A 110 10.36 3.16 -15.81
N ILE A 111 11.09 4.16 -15.31
CA ILE A 111 10.52 5.35 -14.70
C ILE A 111 9.73 6.16 -15.76
N LYS A 112 10.29 6.37 -16.95
CA LYS A 112 9.63 7.09 -18.05
C LYS A 112 8.33 6.40 -18.49
N ASP A 113 8.31 5.07 -18.55
CA ASP A 113 7.09 4.31 -18.89
C ASP A 113 5.98 4.51 -17.85
N HIS A 114 6.33 4.48 -16.56
CA HIS A 114 5.39 4.77 -15.48
C HIS A 114 4.89 6.21 -15.52
N ILE A 115 5.76 7.19 -15.78
CA ILE A 115 5.35 8.61 -15.93
C ILE A 115 4.33 8.74 -17.05
N LYS A 116 4.57 8.15 -18.22
CA LYS A 116 3.62 8.19 -19.36
C LYS A 116 2.27 7.56 -19.01
N ARG A 117 2.26 6.56 -18.13
CA ARG A 117 1.07 5.83 -17.72
C ARG A 117 0.24 6.58 -16.67
N TRP A 118 0.91 7.23 -15.73
CA TRP A 118 0.29 8.02 -14.66
C TRP A 118 0.15 9.51 -15.00
N HIS A 119 0.61 9.94 -16.18
CA HIS A 119 0.60 11.34 -16.60
C HIS A 119 -0.80 11.95 -16.46
N PRO A 120 -0.94 13.13 -15.81
CA PRO A 120 -2.24 13.72 -15.51
C PRO A 120 -3.10 13.91 -16.76
N ASP A 121 -2.51 14.35 -17.88
CA ASP A 121 -3.22 14.50 -19.15
C ASP A 121 -3.99 13.23 -19.57
N ARG A 122 -3.32 12.06 -19.56
CA ARG A 122 -3.96 10.80 -19.95
C ARG A 122 -4.85 10.23 -18.85
N PHE A 123 -4.43 10.39 -17.60
CA PHE A 123 -5.14 9.83 -16.46
C PHE A 123 -6.45 10.57 -16.20
N GLU A 124 -6.42 11.91 -16.20
CA GLU A 124 -7.59 12.77 -15.98
C GLU A 124 -8.58 12.72 -17.14
N THR A 125 -8.11 12.52 -18.37
CA THR A 125 -9.01 12.43 -19.54
C THR A 125 -9.63 11.06 -19.76
N LYS A 126 -8.89 9.96 -19.50
CA LYS A 126 -9.35 8.60 -19.84
C LYS A 126 -9.81 7.78 -18.65
N ILE A 127 -9.24 8.00 -17.47
CA ILE A 127 -9.45 7.12 -16.32
C ILE A 127 -10.29 7.80 -15.25
N LEU A 128 -10.00 9.06 -14.91
CA LEU A 128 -10.73 9.82 -13.89
C LEU A 128 -12.24 9.93 -14.12
N PRO A 129 -12.76 10.09 -15.36
CA PRO A 129 -14.21 10.14 -15.59
C PRO A 129 -14.93 8.82 -15.23
N ARG A 130 -14.20 7.71 -15.21
CA ARG A 130 -14.72 6.38 -14.87
C ARG A 130 -14.66 6.06 -13.38
N VAL A 131 -14.00 6.91 -12.60
CA VAL A 131 -13.94 6.79 -11.14
C VAL A 131 -15.23 7.35 -10.55
N VAL A 132 -15.73 6.71 -9.50
CA VAL A 132 -16.89 7.19 -8.75
C VAL A 132 -16.62 8.59 -8.17
N GLU A 133 -17.61 9.48 -8.21
CA GLU A 133 -17.42 10.90 -7.84
C GLU A 133 -16.79 11.07 -6.45
N GLU A 134 -17.22 10.24 -5.50
CA GLU A 134 -16.76 10.25 -4.11
C GLU A 134 -15.25 9.95 -3.96
N GLU A 135 -14.69 9.13 -4.85
CA GLU A 135 -13.27 8.75 -4.81
C GLU A 135 -12.41 9.48 -5.84
N ARG A 136 -13.01 10.25 -6.77
CA ARG A 136 -12.27 10.99 -7.82
C ARG A 136 -11.18 11.89 -7.25
N GLY A 137 -11.50 12.68 -6.23
CA GLY A 137 -10.54 13.59 -5.59
C GLY A 137 -9.34 12.82 -5.04
N LYS A 138 -9.62 11.76 -4.27
CA LYS A 138 -8.62 10.89 -3.66
C LYS A 138 -7.72 10.22 -4.72
N VAL A 139 -8.32 9.64 -5.75
CA VAL A 139 -7.59 8.97 -6.84
C VAL A 139 -6.73 9.96 -7.63
N LYS A 140 -7.25 11.16 -7.91
CA LYS A 140 -6.49 12.23 -8.60
C LYS A 140 -5.27 12.66 -7.78
N GLU A 141 -5.45 12.87 -6.48
CA GLU A 141 -4.35 13.20 -5.57
C GLU A 141 -3.29 12.10 -5.52
N GLY A 142 -3.72 10.83 -5.39
CA GLY A 142 -2.83 9.68 -5.42
C GLY A 142 -2.02 9.58 -6.71
N ALA A 143 -2.67 9.78 -7.87
CA ALA A 143 -1.98 9.81 -9.16
C ALA A 143 -0.95 10.95 -9.24
N GLY A 144 -1.30 12.13 -8.69
CA GLY A 144 -0.38 13.26 -8.57
C GLY A 144 0.83 12.96 -7.69
N THR A 145 0.65 12.28 -6.55
CA THR A 145 1.74 11.82 -5.69
C THR A 145 2.65 10.83 -6.41
N VAL A 146 2.08 9.87 -7.15
CA VAL A 146 2.85 8.93 -7.96
C VAL A 146 3.70 9.64 -9.01
N VAL A 147 3.11 10.57 -9.78
CA VAL A 147 3.85 11.31 -10.82
C VAL A 147 4.96 12.17 -10.22
N ARG A 148 4.72 12.82 -9.08
CA ARG A 148 5.75 13.59 -8.36
C ARG A 148 6.91 12.71 -7.94
N GLY A 149 6.63 11.57 -7.30
CA GLY A 149 7.66 10.61 -6.90
C GLY A 149 8.45 10.07 -8.10
N LEU A 150 7.77 9.72 -9.19
CA LEU A 150 8.44 9.24 -10.40
C LEU A 150 9.33 10.31 -11.06
N ASN A 151 8.89 11.57 -11.11
CA ASN A 151 9.70 12.67 -11.64
C ASN A 151 10.92 12.95 -10.76
N GLU A 152 10.76 12.88 -9.45
CA GLU A 152 11.87 13.00 -8.50
C GLU A 152 12.92 11.89 -8.73
N LEU A 153 12.47 10.64 -8.88
CA LEU A 153 13.35 9.52 -9.20
C LEU A 153 14.04 9.66 -10.56
N LEU A 154 13.32 10.15 -11.56
CA LEU A 154 13.88 10.40 -12.87
C LEU A 154 15.02 11.43 -12.77
N ASN A 155 14.78 12.54 -12.05
CA ASN A 155 15.74 13.63 -11.90
C ASN A 155 16.98 13.21 -11.11
N ARG A 156 16.81 12.44 -10.01
CA ARG A 156 17.95 11.87 -9.27
C ARG A 156 18.83 11.01 -10.17
N ASN A 157 18.21 10.10 -10.93
CA ASN A 157 18.94 9.23 -11.84
C ASN A 157 19.59 9.97 -13.03
N TYR A 158 19.20 11.22 -13.33
CA TYR A 158 19.89 12.08 -14.30
C TYR A 158 21.15 12.73 -13.74
N ASN A 159 21.27 12.90 -12.42
CA ASN A 159 22.42 13.52 -11.77
C ASN A 159 23.52 12.51 -11.38
N ASP A 160 23.22 11.20 -11.42
CA ASP A 160 24.14 10.11 -11.08
C ASP A 160 24.88 9.50 -12.30
N ASP A 161 24.69 10.05 -13.51
CA ASP A 161 25.45 9.74 -14.75
C ASP A 161 26.35 10.93 -15.13
#